data_AF-A0A7R7I5C6-F1
#
_entry.id   AF-A0A7R7I5C6-F1
#
_cell.length_a   1.000
_cell.length_b   1.000
_cell.length_c   1.000
_cell.angle_alpha   90.00
_cell.angle_beta   90.00
_cell.angle_gamma   90.00
#
_symmetry.space_group_name_H-M   'P 1'
#
loop_
_entity.id
_entity.type
_entity.pdbx_description
1 polymer ?
#
loop_
_entity_poly.entity_id
_entity_poly.type
_entity_poly.pdbx_seq_one_letter_code
_entity_poly.pdbx_strand_id
1 'polypeptide(L)'
;MAGLLEIRWADLSGLKRLDNALGRLSELERSDVLRRAVNHVGDRLRTKLTRTLSKQTGLPYRTIRRAIKVERPTYGKLAYVMRTQGGDVSLKYFKPRETRAGVTASPFGQRRLFAGDFTKAGRFPNRVTAKGLGGHVYAPDRSSTRWGRPVSFIDSGVIIPAEMVKGDTAQEFTEFANRELPPRIMHEITFMLPGFFD
;
A
#
# COMPACT_ATOMS: atom_id res chain seq x y z
N MET A 1 -21.37 12.27 31.42
CA MET A 1 -21.51 11.00 30.66
C MET A 1 -21.11 11.29 29.22
N ALA A 2 -19.85 11.03 28.85
CA ALA A 2 -19.36 11.29 27.50
C ALA A 2 -20.00 10.30 26.53
N GLY A 3 -21.03 10.76 25.80
CA GLY A 3 -21.74 9.96 24.81
C GLY A 3 -20.79 9.57 23.68
N LEU A 4 -20.61 8.27 23.47
CA LEU A 4 -19.85 7.70 22.36
C LEU A 4 -20.62 8.01 21.06
N LEU A 5 -20.15 9.00 20.31
CA LEU A 5 -20.86 9.51 19.12
C LEU A 5 -20.53 8.61 17.92
N GLU A 6 -21.42 7.65 17.65
CA GLU A 6 -21.31 6.72 16.53
C GLU A 6 -21.97 7.34 15.28
N ILE A 7 -21.17 7.91 14.37
CA ILE A 7 -21.68 8.47 13.11
C ILE A 7 -21.87 7.32 12.10
N ARG A 8 -23.11 6.90 11.87
CA ARG A 8 -23.50 5.99 10.77
C ARG A 8 -24.08 6.83 9.63
N TRP A 9 -23.53 6.68 8.41
CA TRP A 9 -23.83 7.51 7.23
C TRP A 9 -25.28 7.54 6.74
N ALA A 10 -26.18 6.74 7.33
CA ALA A 10 -27.62 6.84 7.11
C ALA A 10 -28.25 8.05 7.85
N ASP A 11 -27.52 8.70 8.77
CA ASP A 11 -28.00 9.85 9.52
C ASP A 11 -27.52 11.18 8.91
N LEU A 12 -28.41 11.83 8.14
CA LEU A 12 -28.22 13.17 7.57
C LEU A 12 -27.94 14.24 8.65
N SER A 13 -28.25 13.98 9.92
CA SER A 13 -28.02 14.93 11.01
C SER A 13 -26.54 15.16 11.31
N GLY A 14 -25.68 14.15 11.09
CA GLY A 14 -24.23 14.25 11.30
C GLY A 14 -23.55 15.12 10.24
N LEU A 15 -23.94 14.96 8.98
CA LEU A 15 -23.44 15.79 7.87
C LEU A 15 -23.89 17.25 8.02
N LYS A 16 -25.16 17.48 8.39
CA LYS A 16 -25.67 18.84 8.66
C LYS A 16 -24.95 19.52 9.83
N ARG A 17 -24.67 18.79 10.91
CA ARG A 17 -23.88 19.32 12.04
C ARG A 17 -22.46 19.69 11.63
N LEU A 18 -21.80 18.85 10.83
CA LEU A 18 -20.47 19.12 10.30
C LEU A 18 -20.46 20.34 9.37
N ASP A 19 -21.43 20.45 8.47
CA ASP A 19 -21.57 21.60 7.56
C ASP A 19 -21.80 22.91 8.33
N ASN A 20 -22.73 22.90 9.28
CA ASN A 20 -22.97 24.04 10.17
C ASN A 20 -21.74 24.42 10.99
N ALA A 21 -21.00 23.42 11.49
CA ALA A 21 -19.76 23.63 12.23
C ALA A 21 -18.70 24.30 11.35
N LEU A 22 -18.44 23.74 10.16
CA LEU A 22 -17.49 24.31 9.21
C LEU A 22 -17.89 25.73 8.78
N GLY A 23 -19.19 25.98 8.61
CA GLY A 23 -19.74 27.28 8.26
C GLY A 23 -19.49 28.38 9.31
N ARG A 24 -19.40 28.00 10.59
CA ARG A 24 -19.10 28.93 11.70
C ARG A 24 -17.61 29.24 11.87
N LEU A 25 -16.73 28.44 11.29
CA LEU A 25 -15.27 28.65 11.38
C LEU A 25 -14.82 29.78 10.46
N SER A 26 -13.81 30.53 10.90
CA SER A 26 -13.04 31.38 9.99
C SER A 26 -12.31 30.54 8.94
N GLU A 27 -11.88 31.16 7.84
CA GLU A 27 -11.18 30.48 6.75
C GLU A 27 -9.88 29.80 7.22
N LEU A 28 -9.15 30.44 8.13
CA LEU A 28 -7.90 29.93 8.70
C LEU A 28 -8.14 28.72 9.61
N GLU A 29 -9.14 28.80 10.50
CA GLU A 29 -9.51 27.69 11.39
C GLU A 29 -10.02 26.49 10.60
N ARG A 30 -10.90 26.74 9.61
CA ARG A 30 -11.41 25.70 8.71
C ARG A 30 -10.27 25.00 7.99
N SER A 31 -9.32 25.76 7.45
CA SER A 31 -8.17 25.22 6.73
C SER A 31 -7.27 24.38 7.65
N ASP A 32 -7.02 24.82 8.89
CA ASP A 32 -6.17 24.05 9.82
C ASP A 32 -6.85 22.76 10.30
N VAL A 33 -8.13 22.82 10.68
CA VAL A 33 -8.96 21.67 11.08
C VAL A 33 -8.97 20.63 9.97
N LEU A 34 -9.32 21.03 8.74
CA LEU A 34 -9.41 20.12 7.60
C LEU A 34 -8.03 19.53 7.26
N ARG A 35 -6.97 20.34 7.27
CA ARG A 35 -5.60 19.88 7.02
C ARG A 35 -5.18 18.82 8.04
N ARG A 36 -5.44 19.02 9.34
CA ARG A 36 -5.12 18.05 10.40
C ARG A 36 -5.92 16.76 10.25
N ALA A 37 -7.22 16.88 10.02
CA ALA A 37 -8.10 15.73 9.85
C ALA A 37 -7.70 14.88 8.64
N VAL A 38 -7.50 15.52 7.48
CA VAL A 38 -7.09 14.85 6.24
C VAL A 38 -5.70 14.24 6.37
N ASN A 39 -4.74 14.91 7.02
CA ASN A 39 -3.41 14.34 7.31
C ASN A 39 -3.52 13.06 8.16
N HIS A 40 -4.28 13.13 9.25
CA HIS A 40 -4.40 12.01 10.18
C HIS A 40 -5.07 10.81 9.54
N VAL A 41 -6.19 11.01 8.85
CA VAL A 41 -6.91 9.93 8.17
C VAL A 41 -6.09 9.39 6.99
N GLY A 42 -5.41 10.26 6.24
CA GLY A 42 -4.51 9.85 5.16
C GLY A 42 -3.38 8.94 5.62
N ASP A 43 -2.72 9.26 6.75
CA ASP A 43 -1.64 8.43 7.29
C ASP A 43 -2.15 7.06 7.82
N ARG A 44 -3.35 7.03 8.41
CA ARG A 44 -4.01 5.77 8.80
C ARG A 44 -4.41 4.94 7.58
N LEU A 45 -4.96 5.60 6.56
CA LEU A 45 -5.36 4.98 5.30
C LEU A 45 -4.16 4.36 4.59
N ARG A 46 -3.05 5.08 4.45
CA ARG A 46 -1.79 4.53 3.91
C ARG A 46 -1.38 3.25 4.63
N THR A 47 -1.45 3.25 5.96
CA THR A 47 -1.10 2.09 6.77
C THR A 47 -2.01 0.90 6.46
N LYS A 48 -3.32 1.14 6.36
CA LYS A 48 -4.32 0.11 6.04
C LYS A 48 -4.11 -0.45 4.63
N LEU A 49 -4.03 0.43 3.62
CA LEU A 49 -3.77 0.05 2.23
C LEU A 49 -2.48 -0.74 2.08
N THR A 50 -1.40 -0.33 2.75
CA THR A 50 -0.11 -1.06 2.69
C THR A 50 -0.28 -2.50 3.23
N ARG A 51 -1.11 -2.71 4.27
CA ARG A 51 -1.39 -4.06 4.80
C ARG A 51 -2.24 -4.87 3.82
N THR A 52 -3.27 -4.27 3.24
CA THR A 52 -4.14 -4.93 2.25
C THR A 52 -3.33 -5.34 1.02
N LEU A 53 -2.56 -4.43 0.45
CA LEU A 53 -1.66 -4.71 -0.68
C LEU A 53 -0.64 -5.80 -0.36
N SER A 54 -0.11 -5.82 0.88
CA SER A 54 0.84 -6.87 1.29
C SER A 54 0.20 -8.25 1.28
N LYS A 55 -1.07 -8.36 1.69
CA LYS A 55 -1.84 -9.61 1.62
C LYS A 55 -2.17 -9.99 0.19
N GLN A 56 -2.68 -9.06 -0.61
CA GLN A 56 -3.08 -9.26 -2.00
C GLN A 56 -1.90 -9.68 -2.89
N THR A 57 -0.78 -8.98 -2.76
CA THR A 57 0.38 -9.20 -3.63
C THR A 57 1.37 -10.24 -3.09
N GLY A 58 1.38 -10.48 -1.78
CA GLY A 58 2.42 -11.27 -1.11
C GLY A 58 3.75 -10.52 -0.91
N LEU A 59 3.82 -9.23 -1.26
CA LEU A 59 5.01 -8.40 -1.05
C LEU A 59 5.20 -8.03 0.43
N PRO A 60 6.45 -7.85 0.88
CA PRO A 60 6.72 -7.34 2.21
C PRO A 60 6.14 -5.93 2.43
N TYR A 61 5.53 -5.71 3.59
CA TYR A 61 4.98 -4.40 4.00
C TYR A 61 5.96 -3.24 3.79
N ARG A 62 7.24 -3.42 4.18
CA ARG A 62 8.27 -2.38 4.03
C ARG A 62 8.54 -2.01 2.56
N THR A 63 8.44 -2.97 1.65
CA THR A 63 8.64 -2.75 0.21
C THR A 63 7.51 -1.90 -0.35
N ILE A 64 6.25 -2.28 -0.08
CA ILE A 64 5.08 -1.52 -0.52
C ILE A 64 5.10 -0.11 0.09
N ARG A 65 5.36 0.01 1.41
CA ARG A 65 5.41 1.32 2.08
C ARG A 65 6.42 2.28 1.45
N ARG A 66 7.55 1.75 0.97
CA ARG A 66 8.59 2.53 0.28
C ARG A 66 8.18 2.92 -1.13
N ALA A 67 7.42 2.06 -1.82
CA ALA A 67 6.89 2.31 -3.15
C ALA A 67 5.76 3.36 -3.16
N ILE A 68 4.98 3.46 -2.08
CA ILE A 68 3.94 4.48 -1.93
C ILE A 68 4.56 5.77 -1.42
N LYS A 69 4.56 6.80 -2.28
CA LYS A 69 4.89 8.19 -1.96
C LYS A 69 3.65 8.95 -1.54
N VAL A 70 3.81 9.89 -0.61
CA VAL A 70 2.73 10.67 -0.04
C VAL A 70 3.02 12.14 -0.24
N GLU A 71 2.03 12.86 -0.74
CA GLU A 71 1.96 14.32 -0.69
C GLU A 71 0.91 14.70 0.36
N ARG A 72 1.32 15.49 1.34
CA ARG A 72 0.46 15.91 2.45
C ARG A 72 -0.30 17.19 2.12
N PRO A 73 -1.51 17.39 2.67
CA PRO A 73 -2.23 18.64 2.56
C PRO A 73 -1.44 19.82 3.15
N THR A 74 -1.58 20.96 2.48
CA THR A 74 -1.02 22.27 2.84
C THR A 74 -2.15 23.28 2.96
N TYR A 75 -1.87 24.48 3.47
CA TYR A 75 -2.89 25.53 3.64
C TYR A 75 -3.60 25.91 2.32
N GLY A 76 -2.91 25.87 1.18
CA GLY A 76 -3.53 26.14 -0.14
C GLY A 76 -4.03 24.89 -0.88
N LYS A 77 -3.82 23.68 -0.34
CA LYS A 77 -4.21 22.42 -0.99
C LYS A 77 -4.58 21.37 0.05
N LEU A 78 -5.88 21.19 0.27
CA LEU A 78 -6.43 20.22 1.22
C LEU A 78 -6.56 18.80 0.63
N ALA A 79 -5.50 18.32 -0.03
CA ALA A 79 -5.48 16.99 -0.64
C ALA A 79 -4.34 16.13 -0.07
N TYR A 80 -4.68 14.91 0.35
CA TYR A 80 -3.70 13.87 0.65
C TYR A 80 -3.58 12.95 -0.56
N VAL A 81 -2.42 12.94 -1.21
CA VAL A 81 -2.22 12.19 -2.45
C VAL A 81 -1.24 11.05 -2.22
N MET A 82 -1.67 9.84 -2.52
CA MET A 82 -0.80 8.66 -2.56
C MET A 82 -0.41 8.38 -4.01
N ARG A 83 0.89 8.41 -4.30
CA ARG A 83 1.45 8.12 -5.62
C ARG A 83 2.31 6.88 -5.56
N THR A 84 2.22 6.05 -6.58
CA THR A 84 3.12 4.92 -6.78
C THR A 84 3.56 4.87 -8.23
N GLN A 85 4.77 4.38 -8.44
CA GLN A 85 5.40 4.22 -9.74
C GLN A 85 6.18 2.91 -9.72
N GLY A 86 6.36 2.29 -10.88
CA GLY A 86 7.15 1.07 -11.03
C GLY A 86 6.55 0.11 -12.04
N GLY A 87 7.42 -0.76 -12.57
CA GLY A 87 7.03 -1.90 -13.40
C GLY A 87 6.77 -3.15 -12.58
N ASP A 88 6.89 -4.31 -13.24
CA ASP A 88 6.76 -5.61 -12.59
C ASP A 88 7.83 -5.78 -11.50
N VAL A 89 7.42 -6.31 -10.36
CA VAL A 89 8.29 -6.52 -9.22
C VAL A 89 9.06 -7.83 -9.39
N SER A 90 10.38 -7.76 -9.30
CA SER A 90 11.25 -8.94 -9.39
C SER A 90 10.85 -10.05 -8.40
N LEU A 91 10.93 -11.30 -8.86
CA LEU A 91 10.53 -12.47 -8.09
C LEU A 91 11.36 -12.64 -6.78
N LYS A 92 12.50 -11.94 -6.66
CA LYS A 92 13.33 -11.90 -5.44
C LYS A 92 12.57 -11.47 -4.20
N TYR A 93 11.55 -10.63 -4.33
CA TYR A 93 10.80 -10.11 -3.19
C TYR A 93 9.76 -11.10 -2.63
N PHE A 94 9.56 -12.25 -3.29
CA PHE A 94 8.51 -13.21 -2.98
C PHE A 94 9.03 -14.48 -2.31
N LYS A 95 10.10 -14.34 -1.51
CA LYS A 95 10.72 -15.42 -0.73
C LYS A 95 11.08 -16.64 -1.62
N PRO A 96 11.87 -16.44 -2.70
CA PRO A 96 12.24 -17.51 -3.59
C PRO A 96 13.07 -18.57 -2.86
N ARG A 97 12.81 -19.84 -3.13
CA ARG A 97 13.56 -20.99 -2.63
C ARG A 97 13.91 -21.90 -3.79
N GLU A 98 15.20 -22.08 -4.03
CA GLU A 98 15.67 -22.98 -5.06
C GLU A 98 15.52 -24.45 -4.62
N THR A 99 15.02 -25.27 -5.54
CA THR A 99 14.81 -26.72 -5.44
C THR A 99 15.45 -27.39 -6.66
N ARG A 100 15.54 -28.72 -6.68
CA ARG A 100 16.10 -29.45 -7.83
C ARG A 100 15.31 -29.21 -9.13
N ALA A 101 14.00 -28.99 -9.03
CA ALA A 101 13.12 -28.74 -10.17
C ALA A 101 13.11 -27.28 -10.65
N GLY A 102 13.62 -26.35 -9.85
CA GLY A 102 13.58 -24.91 -10.13
C GLY A 102 13.37 -24.06 -8.87
N VAL A 103 12.83 -22.86 -9.01
CA VAL A 103 12.60 -21.95 -7.87
C VAL A 103 11.14 -21.95 -7.46
N THR A 104 10.87 -22.07 -6.16
CA THR A 104 9.53 -21.86 -5.60
C THR A 104 9.42 -20.47 -4.98
N ALA A 105 8.43 -19.68 -5.39
CA ALA A 105 8.18 -18.34 -4.85
C ALA A 105 6.68 -18.11 -4.64
N SER A 106 6.31 -17.06 -3.92
CA SER A 106 4.91 -16.82 -3.53
C SER A 106 4.33 -15.48 -4.03
N PRO A 107 4.27 -15.23 -5.35
CA PRO A 107 3.53 -14.09 -5.89
C PRO A 107 2.04 -14.23 -5.58
N PHE A 108 1.36 -13.10 -5.33
CA PHE A 108 -0.05 -13.05 -4.92
C PHE A 108 -0.38 -13.91 -3.68
N GLY A 109 0.62 -14.14 -2.82
CA GLY A 109 0.49 -15.01 -1.64
C GLY A 109 0.43 -16.51 -1.93
N GLN A 110 0.43 -16.94 -3.19
CA GLN A 110 0.32 -18.35 -3.58
C GLN A 110 1.68 -18.91 -3.98
N ARG A 111 2.14 -19.98 -3.32
CA ARG A 111 3.42 -20.61 -3.66
C ARG A 111 3.32 -21.36 -4.99
N ARG A 112 4.17 -21.00 -5.95
CA ARG A 112 4.23 -21.60 -7.29
C ARG A 112 5.66 -22.05 -7.61
N LEU A 113 5.77 -23.09 -8.43
CA LEU A 113 7.04 -23.60 -8.95
C LEU A 113 7.35 -22.92 -10.29
N PHE A 114 8.50 -22.29 -10.35
CA PHE A 114 9.13 -21.75 -11.56
C PHE A 114 10.17 -22.76 -12.02
N ALA A 115 9.72 -23.69 -12.86
CA ALA A 115 10.51 -24.85 -13.26
C ALA A 115 11.74 -24.44 -14.08
N GLY A 116 12.91 -24.97 -13.76
CA GLY A 116 14.17 -24.71 -14.45
C GLY A 116 14.85 -23.38 -14.09
N ASP A 117 14.21 -22.53 -13.30
CA ASP A 117 14.77 -21.26 -12.85
C ASP A 117 15.70 -21.48 -11.66
N PHE A 118 16.56 -20.50 -11.38
CA PHE A 118 17.56 -20.61 -10.32
C PHE A 118 17.86 -19.28 -9.63
N THR A 119 18.41 -19.35 -8.41
CA THR A 119 18.92 -18.19 -7.65
C THR A 119 20.39 -18.33 -7.27
N LYS A 120 20.94 -19.54 -7.34
CA LYS A 120 22.33 -19.90 -7.00
C LYS A 120 23.11 -20.34 -8.23
N ALA A 121 24.43 -20.31 -8.13
CA ALA A 121 25.34 -20.88 -9.13
C ALA A 121 25.79 -22.30 -8.75
N GLY A 122 26.56 -22.96 -9.61
CA GLY A 122 27.09 -24.30 -9.38
C GLY A 122 26.13 -25.42 -9.77
N ARG A 123 26.52 -26.69 -9.63
CA ARG A 123 25.65 -27.85 -9.93
C ARG A 123 25.09 -28.43 -8.64
N PHE A 124 23.87 -28.97 -8.67
CA PHE A 124 23.37 -29.73 -7.53
C PHE A 124 24.27 -30.96 -7.25
N PRO A 125 24.54 -31.31 -5.98
CA PRO A 125 24.03 -30.68 -4.74
C PRO A 125 24.81 -29.43 -4.29
N ASN A 126 25.99 -29.17 -4.84
CA ASN A 126 26.92 -28.12 -4.40
C ASN A 126 26.58 -26.73 -4.98
N ARG A 127 25.42 -26.18 -4.60
CA ARG A 127 24.93 -24.87 -5.05
C ARG A 127 25.53 -23.73 -4.22
N VAL A 128 26.07 -22.71 -4.87
CA VAL A 128 26.77 -21.59 -4.23
C VAL A 128 25.98 -20.30 -4.41
N THR A 129 25.78 -19.56 -3.31
CA THR A 129 25.22 -18.21 -3.35
C THR A 129 26.29 -17.24 -3.87
N ALA A 130 26.33 -17.02 -5.18
CA ALA A 130 27.27 -16.09 -5.78
C ALA A 130 26.87 -14.64 -5.48
N LYS A 131 27.83 -13.82 -4.99
CA LYS A 131 27.59 -12.41 -4.67
C LYS A 131 27.02 -11.63 -5.86
N GLY A 132 27.46 -11.93 -7.08
CA GLY A 132 27.01 -11.28 -8.31
C GLY A 132 25.54 -11.53 -8.69
N LEU A 133 24.89 -12.57 -8.13
CA LEU A 133 23.49 -12.87 -8.46
C LEU A 133 22.48 -12.02 -7.66
N GLY A 134 22.90 -11.40 -6.56
CA GLY A 134 22.07 -10.44 -5.80
C GLY A 134 20.75 -11.00 -5.25
N GLY A 135 20.62 -12.33 -5.14
CA GLY A 135 19.38 -12.98 -4.69
C GLY A 135 18.22 -12.92 -5.69
N HIS A 136 18.49 -12.54 -6.93
CA HIS A 136 17.50 -12.56 -8.01
C HIS A 136 17.20 -13.97 -8.48
N VAL A 137 16.03 -14.13 -9.10
CA VAL A 137 15.64 -15.35 -9.81
C VAL A 137 15.97 -15.15 -11.29
N TYR A 138 16.64 -16.13 -11.87
CA TYR A 138 17.07 -16.13 -13.25
C TYR A 138 16.43 -17.29 -14.00
N ALA A 139 15.91 -17.00 -15.19
CA ALA A 139 15.52 -18.02 -16.15
C ALA A 139 16.61 -18.14 -17.22
N PRO A 140 17.13 -19.36 -17.45
CA PRO A 140 18.03 -19.59 -18.58
C PRO A 140 17.25 -19.50 -19.89
N ASP A 141 17.91 -19.00 -20.93
CA ASP A 141 17.40 -19.11 -22.29
C ASP A 141 17.19 -20.59 -22.65
N ARG A 142 15.95 -20.95 -22.95
CA ARG A 142 15.54 -22.33 -23.22
C ARG A 142 15.73 -22.74 -24.68
N SER A 143 16.02 -21.79 -25.57
CA SER A 143 16.30 -22.06 -26.98
C SER A 143 17.66 -22.75 -27.19
N SER A 144 18.58 -22.60 -26.23
CA SER A 144 19.93 -23.16 -26.28
C SER A 144 20.17 -24.15 -25.14
N THR A 145 20.77 -25.30 -25.46
CA THR A 145 21.23 -26.28 -24.47
C THR A 145 22.70 -26.10 -24.09
N ARG A 146 23.40 -25.13 -24.70
CA ARG A 146 24.82 -24.90 -24.44
C ARG A 146 25.06 -24.38 -23.02
N TRP A 147 26.17 -24.83 -22.44
CA TRP A 147 26.66 -24.27 -21.19
C TRP A 147 27.07 -22.80 -21.38
N GLY A 148 26.78 -21.95 -20.40
CA GLY A 148 27.01 -20.50 -20.50
C GLY A 148 25.97 -19.73 -21.32
N ARG A 149 24.80 -20.33 -21.61
CA ARG A 149 23.69 -19.67 -22.28
C ARG A 149 23.21 -18.40 -21.54
N PRO A 150 22.65 -17.41 -22.27
CA PRO A 150 22.10 -16.21 -21.65
C PRO A 150 21.04 -16.51 -20.60
N VAL A 151 20.92 -15.61 -19.63
CA VAL A 151 19.96 -15.72 -18.53
C VAL A 151 19.25 -14.38 -18.37
N SER A 152 17.97 -14.41 -18.00
CA SER A 152 17.12 -13.24 -17.83
C SER A 152 16.55 -13.16 -16.44
N PHE A 153 16.26 -11.94 -15.96
CA PHE A 153 15.55 -11.75 -14.70
C PHE A 153 14.11 -12.21 -14.84
N ILE A 154 13.62 -12.89 -13.81
CA ILE A 154 12.21 -13.24 -13.69
C ILE A 154 11.52 -12.26 -12.75
N ASP A 155 10.48 -11.65 -13.29
CA ASP A 155 9.53 -10.83 -12.57
C ASP A 155 8.30 -11.64 -12.17
N SER A 156 7.46 -11.06 -11.33
CA SER A 156 6.42 -11.80 -10.61
C SER A 156 5.03 -11.70 -11.23
N GLY A 157 4.83 -10.81 -12.19
CA GLY A 157 3.53 -10.34 -12.66
C GLY A 157 2.86 -9.33 -11.74
N VAL A 158 3.47 -8.98 -10.60
CA VAL A 158 2.89 -8.05 -9.63
C VAL A 158 3.31 -6.63 -9.99
N ILE A 159 2.34 -5.80 -10.36
CA ILE A 159 2.52 -4.38 -10.66
C ILE A 159 1.80 -3.56 -9.59
N ILE A 160 2.55 -3.01 -8.63
CA ILE A 160 1.98 -2.30 -7.46
C ILE A 160 0.94 -1.23 -7.86
N PRO A 161 1.18 -0.35 -8.86
CA PRO A 161 0.17 0.61 -9.31
C PRO A 161 -1.14 0.00 -9.79
N ALA A 162 -1.08 -1.09 -10.56
CA ALA A 162 -2.26 -1.77 -11.06
C ALA A 162 -3.04 -2.41 -9.90
N GLU A 163 -2.34 -3.04 -8.95
CA GLU A 163 -2.95 -3.67 -7.77
C GLU A 163 -3.56 -2.66 -6.80
N MET A 164 -3.06 -1.41 -6.77
CA MET A 164 -3.64 -0.33 -5.95
C MET A 164 -5.02 0.13 -6.41
N VAL A 165 -5.28 0.06 -7.73
CA VAL A 165 -6.54 0.52 -8.33
C VAL A 165 -7.52 -0.65 -8.51
N LYS A 166 -7.02 -1.89 -8.46
CA LYS A 166 -7.81 -3.09 -8.68
C LYS A 166 -8.48 -3.60 -7.40
N GLY A 167 -9.72 -4.04 -7.55
CA GLY A 167 -10.44 -4.84 -6.55
C GLY A 167 -10.65 -4.12 -5.21
N ASP A 168 -10.43 -4.88 -4.12
CA ASP A 168 -10.72 -4.51 -2.74
C ASP A 168 -10.05 -3.19 -2.29
N THR A 169 -8.89 -2.84 -2.88
CA THR A 169 -8.10 -1.67 -2.43
C THR A 169 -8.81 -0.34 -2.73
N ALA A 170 -9.50 -0.22 -3.87
CA ALA A 170 -10.21 1.00 -4.26
C ALA A 170 -11.52 1.19 -3.46
N GLN A 171 -12.24 0.10 -3.22
CA GLN A 171 -13.43 0.11 -2.38
C GLN A 171 -13.06 0.42 -0.92
N GLU A 172 -12.05 -0.26 -0.39
CA GLU A 172 -11.57 -0.04 0.99
C GLU A 172 -11.08 1.39 1.21
N PHE A 173 -10.47 2.02 0.18
CA PHE A 173 -10.12 3.43 0.22
C PHE A 173 -11.34 4.31 0.48
N THR A 174 -12.38 4.14 -0.33
CA THR A 174 -13.59 4.98 -0.30
C THR A 174 -14.36 4.76 1.00
N GLU A 175 -14.56 3.52 1.40
CA GLU A 175 -15.22 3.16 2.65
C GLU A 175 -14.49 3.70 3.87
N PHE A 176 -13.16 3.57 3.91
CA PHE A 176 -12.36 4.06 5.04
C PHE A 176 -12.36 5.58 5.12
N ALA A 177 -12.21 6.27 3.98
CA ALA A 177 -12.26 7.73 3.94
C ALA A 177 -13.61 8.25 4.43
N ASN A 178 -14.72 7.68 3.92
CA ASN A 178 -16.06 8.06 4.34
C ASN A 178 -16.27 7.79 5.84
N ARG A 179 -15.83 6.63 6.35
CA ARG A 179 -16.04 6.29 7.76
C ARG A 179 -15.21 7.14 8.73
N GLU A 180 -13.97 7.45 8.41
CA GLU A 180 -13.02 8.01 9.39
C GLU A 180 -12.85 9.53 9.28
N LEU A 181 -13.12 10.16 8.12
CA LEU A 181 -12.98 11.61 7.96
C LEU A 181 -13.97 12.43 8.80
N PRO A 182 -15.29 12.19 8.75
CA PRO A 182 -16.24 13.00 9.51
C PRO A 182 -15.99 13.03 11.03
N PRO A 183 -15.83 11.87 11.72
CA PRO A 183 -15.59 11.90 13.17
C PRO A 183 -14.23 12.54 13.50
N ARG A 184 -13.24 12.44 12.60
CA ARG A 184 -11.95 13.10 12.82
C ARG A 184 -12.07 14.62 12.69
N ILE A 185 -12.81 15.13 11.71
CA ILE A 185 -13.04 16.58 11.56
C ILE A 185 -13.71 17.12 12.83
N MET A 186 -14.76 16.46 13.31
CA MET A 186 -15.44 16.87 14.55
C MET A 186 -14.49 16.89 15.74
N HIS A 187 -13.64 15.87 15.89
CA HIS A 187 -12.63 15.82 16.92
C HIS A 187 -11.63 16.99 16.84
N GLU A 188 -11.16 17.34 15.64
CA GLU A 188 -10.25 18.49 15.46
C GLU A 188 -10.94 19.81 15.79
N ILE A 189 -12.22 19.99 15.45
CA ILE A 189 -13.00 21.18 15.83
C ILE A 189 -13.08 21.29 17.35
N THR A 190 -13.50 20.22 18.05
CA THR A 190 -13.59 20.22 19.52
C THR A 190 -12.23 20.46 20.18
N PHE A 191 -11.16 19.90 19.62
CA PHE A 191 -9.81 20.04 20.15
C PHE A 191 -9.25 21.46 19.98
N MET A 192 -9.48 22.09 18.82
CA MET A 192 -8.98 23.43 18.52
C MET A 192 -9.86 24.54 19.11
N LEU A 193 -11.16 24.28 19.25
CA LEU A 193 -12.16 25.25 19.72
C LEU A 193 -12.97 24.62 20.87
N PRO A 194 -12.43 24.64 22.10
CA PRO A 194 -13.15 24.14 23.27
C PRO A 194 -14.48 24.90 23.45
N GLY A 195 -15.56 24.19 23.73
CA GLY A 195 -16.90 24.78 23.90
C GLY A 195 -17.65 25.08 22.60
N PHE A 196 -17.09 24.75 21.43
CA PHE A 196 -17.74 25.04 20.15
C PHE A 196 -19.09 24.32 19.94
N PHE A 197 -19.28 23.17 20.59
CA PHE A 197 -20.49 22.35 20.51
C PHE A 197 -21.33 22.37 21.79
N ASP A 198 -20.95 23.20 22.77
CA ASP A 198 -21.69 23.38 24.02
C ASP A 198 -22.86 24.39 23.84
#